data_AF-A0A5Q0NUU0-F1
#
_entry.id   AF-A0A5Q0NUU0-F1
#
_cell.length_a   1.000
_cell.length_b   1.000
_cell.length_c   1.000
_cell.angle_alpha   90.00
_cell.angle_beta   90.00
_cell.angle_gamma   90.00
#
_symmetry.space_group_name_H-M   'P 1'
#
loop_
_entity.id
_entity.type
_entity.pdbx_description
1 polymer ?
#
loop_
_entity_poly.entity_id
_entity_poly.type
_entity_poly.pdbx_seq_one_letter_code
_entity_poly.pdbx_strand_id
1 'polypeptide(L)'
;MAPPASRAVSPWPFVGMSGMAAAFFLYAASGLVAPWWGVVLLLAVWLALFVTACRWWTARPRGVVVLAVVAVVGWYALVLAGDVLLDWNA
;
A
#
# COMPACT_ATOMS: atom_id res chain seq x y z
N MET A 1 -31.27 1.11 -34.12
CA MET A 1 -29.90 1.16 -33.57
C MET A 1 -30.02 0.90 -32.07
N ALA A 2 -29.59 -0.25 -31.57
CA ALA A 2 -29.64 -0.53 -30.14
C ALA A 2 -28.62 0.38 -29.41
N PRO A 3 -28.96 0.97 -28.24
CA PRO A 3 -28.00 1.76 -27.48
C PRO A 3 -26.79 0.90 -27.08
N PRO A 4 -25.56 1.45 -27.10
CA PRO A 4 -24.38 0.70 -26.70
C PRO A 4 -24.53 0.23 -25.25
N ALA A 5 -24.26 -1.06 -25.00
CA ALA A 5 -24.28 -1.62 -23.65
C ALA A 5 -23.32 -0.86 -22.74
N SER A 6 -23.80 -0.40 -21.58
CA SER A 6 -22.97 0.31 -20.61
C SER A 6 -21.88 -0.63 -20.06
N ARG A 7 -20.61 -0.24 -20.21
CA ARG A 7 -19.51 -1.01 -19.63
C ARG A 7 -19.54 -0.85 -18.11
N ALA A 8 -19.86 -1.92 -17.39
CA ALA A 8 -19.88 -1.91 -15.93
C ALA A 8 -18.52 -1.46 -15.36
N VAL A 9 -18.54 -0.44 -14.49
CA VAL A 9 -17.34 0.06 -13.82
C VAL A 9 -16.98 -0.90 -12.70
N SER A 10 -15.72 -1.38 -12.68
CA SER A 10 -15.23 -2.25 -11.63
C SER A 10 -15.01 -1.47 -10.32
N PRO A 11 -15.55 -1.92 -9.17
CA PRO A 11 -15.36 -1.22 -7.88
C PRO A 11 -13.99 -1.48 -7.23
N TRP A 12 -13.27 -2.51 -7.67
CA TRP A 12 -12.02 -2.98 -7.04
C TRP A 12 -10.90 -1.94 -6.85
N PRO A 13 -10.67 -0.99 -7.78
CA PRO A 13 -9.67 0.06 -7.58
C PRO A 13 -9.94 0.92 -6.35
N PHE A 14 -11.21 1.23 -6.08
CA PHE A 14 -11.60 2.03 -4.91
C PHE A 14 -11.31 1.27 -3.62
N VAL A 15 -11.70 -0.01 -3.54
CA VAL A 15 -11.40 -0.86 -2.39
C VAL A 15 -9.90 -0.94 -2.14
N GLY A 16 -9.12 -1.19 -3.19
CA GLY A 16 -7.66 -1.27 -3.09
C GLY A 16 -7.03 0.06 -2.67
N MET A 17 -7.52 1.19 -3.17
CA MET A 17 -6.93 2.50 -2.87
C MET A 17 -7.35 3.04 -1.51
N SER A 18 -8.54 2.73 -1.03
CA SER A 18 -8.91 2.90 0.38
C SER A 18 -7.96 2.10 1.28
N GLY A 19 -7.63 0.85 0.90
CA GLY A 19 -6.64 0.04 1.60
C GLY A 19 -5.23 0.66 1.58
N MET A 20 -4.77 1.18 0.45
CA MET A 20 -3.47 1.87 0.35
C MET A 20 -3.43 3.14 1.21
N ALA A 21 -4.53 3.89 1.27
CA ALA A 21 -4.65 5.08 2.11
C ALA A 21 -4.65 4.70 3.60
N ALA A 22 -5.34 3.63 4.00
CA ALA A 22 -5.27 3.12 5.37
C ALA A 22 -3.84 2.66 5.73
N ALA A 23 -3.17 1.96 4.81
CA ALA A 23 -1.80 1.49 5.02
C ALA A 23 -0.82 2.65 5.24
N PHE A 24 -1.00 3.82 4.61
CA PHE A 24 -0.15 4.99 4.83
C PHE A 24 0.03 5.31 6.31
N PHE A 25 -1.04 5.23 7.10
CA PHE A 25 -0.99 5.52 8.53
C PHE A 25 -0.11 4.52 9.30
N LEU A 26 -0.07 3.24 8.90
CA LEU A 26 0.84 2.26 9.50
C LEU A 26 2.31 2.65 9.26
N TYR A 27 2.63 2.99 8.01
CA TYR A 27 3.98 3.41 7.63
C TYR A 27 4.39 4.73 8.31
N ALA A 28 3.49 5.72 8.37
CA ALA A 28 3.76 7.00 9.01
C ALA A 28 3.85 6.89 10.55
N ALA A 29 2.97 6.11 11.18
CA ALA A 29 2.97 5.88 12.63
C ALA A 29 4.20 5.05 13.10
N SER A 30 4.93 4.43 12.17
CA SER A 30 6.17 3.70 12.50
C SER A 30 7.24 4.60 13.12
N GLY A 31 7.14 5.94 13.03
CA GLY A 31 8.01 6.85 13.76
C GLY A 31 7.89 6.80 15.28
N LEU A 32 6.90 6.07 15.82
CA LEU A 32 6.80 5.78 17.25
C LEU A 32 7.76 4.68 17.71
N VAL A 33 8.25 3.86 16.77
CA VAL A 33 9.02 2.63 17.06
C VAL A 33 10.33 2.52 16.27
N ALA A 34 10.41 3.16 15.11
CA ALA A 34 11.55 3.13 14.21
C ALA A 34 12.32 4.49 14.24
N PRO A 35 13.64 4.46 14.02
CA PRO A 35 14.42 5.68 13.84
C PRO A 35 13.98 6.44 12.58
N TRP A 36 14.24 7.75 12.54
CA TRP A 36 13.77 8.64 11.47
C TRP A 36 14.11 8.15 10.05
N TRP A 37 15.31 7.56 9.86
CA TRP A 37 15.73 7.04 8.55
C TRP A 37 14.96 5.77 8.18
N GLY A 38 14.60 4.94 9.15
CA GLY A 38 13.76 3.76 8.96
C GLY A 38 12.35 4.15 8.49
N VAL A 39 11.79 5.22 9.08
CA VAL A 39 10.52 5.81 8.64
C VAL A 39 10.60 6.32 7.21
N VAL A 40 11.71 6.99 6.83
CA VAL A 40 11.93 7.45 5.45
C VAL A 40 11.95 6.27 4.47
N LEU A 41 12.66 5.18 4.79
CA LEU A 41 12.69 3.97 3.96
C LEU A 41 11.32 3.31 3.86
N LEU A 42 10.62 3.19 4.97
CA LEU A 42 9.25 2.67 5.04
C LEU A 42 8.31 3.48 4.13
N LEU A 43 8.31 4.80 4.25
CA LEU A 43 7.49 5.68 3.41
C LEU A 43 7.88 5.61 1.93
N ALA A 44 9.16 5.43 1.61
CA ALA A 44 9.61 5.22 0.24
C ALA A 44 9.08 3.90 -0.35
N VAL A 45 9.07 2.82 0.44
CA VAL A 45 8.46 1.53 0.05
C VAL A 45 6.97 1.69 -0.19
N TRP A 46 6.24 2.32 0.74
CA TRP A 46 4.82 2.60 0.56
C TRP A 46 4.55 3.44 -0.69
N LEU A 47 5.36 4.48 -0.93
CA LEU A 47 5.20 5.35 -2.09
C LEU A 47 5.38 4.58 -3.41
N ALA A 48 6.36 3.66 -3.48
CA ALA A 48 6.54 2.81 -4.65
C ALA A 48 5.31 1.90 -4.91
N LEU A 49 4.74 1.32 -3.84
CA LEU A 49 3.51 0.52 -3.94
C LEU A 49 2.32 1.40 -4.36
N PHE A 50 2.20 2.61 -3.81
CA PHE A 50 1.14 3.56 -4.15
C PHE A 50 1.22 4.02 -5.61
N VAL A 51 2.41 4.36 -6.10
CA VAL A 51 2.63 4.67 -7.53
C VAL A 51 2.24 3.48 -8.41
N THR A 52 2.57 2.26 -8.00
CA THR A 52 2.17 1.04 -8.71
C THR A 52 0.65 0.86 -8.71
N ALA A 53 -0.02 1.14 -7.59
CA ALA A 53 -1.47 1.10 -7.46
C ALA A 53 -2.15 2.10 -8.40
N CYS A 54 -1.64 3.35 -8.47
CA CYS A 54 -2.11 4.36 -9.42
C CYS A 54 -1.93 3.90 -10.88
N ARG A 55 -0.80 3.28 -11.22
CA ARG A 55 -0.56 2.74 -12.58
C ARG A 55 -1.49 1.58 -12.92
N TRP A 56 -1.84 0.75 -11.93
CA TRP A 56 -2.70 -0.42 -12.11
C TRP A 56 -4.19 -0.12 -12.05
N TRP A 57 -4.57 1.10 -11.65
CA TRP A 57 -5.95 1.52 -11.45
C TRP A 57 -6.90 1.06 -12.58
N THR A 58 -6.54 1.32 -13.83
CA THR A 58 -7.35 0.93 -15.01
C THR A 58 -6.91 -0.40 -15.62
N ALA A 59 -5.60 -0.66 -15.69
CA ALA A 59 -5.07 -1.83 -16.39
C ALA A 59 -5.29 -3.15 -15.63
N ARG A 60 -5.30 -3.11 -14.29
CA ARG A 60 -5.39 -4.29 -13.40
C ARG A 60 -6.17 -3.95 -12.11
N PRO A 61 -7.49 -3.69 -12.20
CA PRO A 61 -8.27 -3.17 -11.08
C PRO A 61 -8.27 -4.07 -9.82
N ARG A 62 -8.23 -5.39 -10.00
CA ARG A 62 -8.10 -6.35 -8.88
C ARG A 62 -6.68 -6.38 -8.28
N GLY A 63 -5.66 -6.07 -9.07
CA GLY A 63 -4.28 -6.00 -8.60
C GLY A 63 -4.03 -4.89 -7.58
N VAL A 64 -4.84 -3.83 -7.61
CA VAL A 64 -4.78 -2.73 -6.63
C VAL A 64 -5.10 -3.23 -5.22
N VAL A 65 -6.05 -4.16 -5.07
CA VAL A 65 -6.37 -4.78 -3.77
C VAL A 65 -5.21 -5.64 -3.29
N VAL A 66 -4.57 -6.40 -4.19
CA VAL A 66 -3.38 -7.19 -3.86
C VAL A 66 -2.25 -6.28 -3.35
N LEU A 67 -2.03 -5.12 -3.98
CA LEU A 67 -1.04 -4.16 -3.52
C LEU A 67 -1.31 -3.63 -2.11
N ALA A 68 -2.58 -3.38 -1.76
CA ALA A 68 -2.95 -2.97 -0.41
C ALA A 68 -2.61 -4.07 0.63
N VAL A 69 -2.90 -5.33 0.32
CA VAL A 69 -2.52 -6.46 1.19
C VAL A 69 -1.00 -6.57 1.31
N VAL A 70 -0.28 -6.46 0.18
CA VAL A 70 1.19 -6.47 0.16
C VAL A 70 1.77 -5.32 0.98
N ALA A 71 1.16 -4.14 0.97
CA ALA A 71 1.60 -3.01 1.79
C ALA A 71 1.48 -3.31 3.29
N VAL A 72 0.35 -3.89 3.73
CA VAL A 72 0.15 -4.23 5.16
C VAL A 72 1.11 -5.35 5.61
N VAL A 73 1.22 -6.43 4.82
CA VAL A 73 2.10 -7.55 5.15
C VAL A 73 3.57 -7.13 5.09
N GLY A 74 3.94 -6.36 4.06
CA GLY A 74 5.30 -5.85 3.88
C GLY A 74 5.70 -4.88 4.99
N TRP A 75 4.79 -4.01 5.43
CA TRP A 75 5.01 -3.15 6.61
C TRP A 75 5.36 -3.98 7.85
N TYR A 76 4.53 -4.97 8.19
CA TYR A 76 4.75 -5.80 9.38
C TYR A 76 6.10 -6.52 9.31
N ALA A 77 6.42 -7.11 8.15
CA ALA A 77 7.70 -7.79 7.94
C ALA A 77 8.91 -6.84 8.07
N LEU A 78 8.80 -5.59 7.56
CA LEU A 78 9.87 -4.60 7.62
C LEU A 78 10.08 -4.08 9.05
N VAL A 79 9.01 -3.83 9.80
CA VAL A 79 9.10 -3.41 11.21
C VAL A 79 9.72 -4.52 12.05
N LEU A 80 9.25 -5.76 11.90
CA LEU A 80 9.81 -6.91 12.59
C LEU A 80 11.29 -7.15 12.23
N ALA A 81 11.65 -7.02 10.95
CA ALA A 81 13.04 -7.11 10.53
C ALA A 81 13.89 -5.98 11.12
N GLY A 82 13.34 -4.78 11.25
CA GLY A 82 14.00 -3.65 11.91
C GLY A 82 14.28 -3.90 13.39
N ASP A 83 13.30 -4.46 14.11
CA ASP A 83 13.48 -4.87 15.51
C ASP A 83 14.59 -5.93 15.64
N VAL A 84 14.48 -7.02 14.88
CA VAL A 84 15.39 -8.18 15.01
C VAL A 84 16.81 -7.92 14.47
N LEU A 85 16.97 -7.13 13.41
CA LEU A 85 18.25 -6.98 12.70
C LEU A 85 18.94 -5.63 12.95
N LEU A 86 18.19 -4.62 13.38
CA LEU A 86 18.65 -3.23 13.44
C LEU A 86 18.37 -2.58 14.81
N ASP A 87 17.89 -3.36 15.78
CA ASP A 87 17.54 -2.94 17.15
C ASP A 87 16.59 -1.73 17.17
N TRP A 88 15.62 -1.70 16.25
CA TRP A 88 14.51 -0.75 16.35
C TRP A 88 13.67 -1.14 17.56
N ASN A 89 13.23 -0.19 18.40
CA ASN A 89 12.41 -0.49 19.58
C ASN A 89 10.93 -0.65 19.17
N ALA A 90 10.61 -1.72 18.44
CA ALA A 90 9.30 -1.91 17.83
C ALA A 90 8.41 -2.98 18.47
#